data_AF-A0A6L5G928-F1
#
_entry.id   AF-A0A6L5G928-F1
#
_cell.length_a   1.000
_cell.length_b   1.000
_cell.length_c   1.000
_cell.angle_alpha   90.00
_cell.angle_beta   90.00
_cell.angle_gamma   90.00
#
_symmetry.space_group_name_H-M   'P 1'
#
loop_
_entity.id
_entity.type
_entity.pdbx_description
1 polymer ?
#
loop_
_entity_poly.entity_id
_entity_poly.type
_entity_poly.pdbx_seq_one_letter_code
_entity_poly.pdbx_strand_id
1 'polypeptide(L)'
;MPGGGDLAPAWREDRIEALLSDHERSGEPLFIAGAVWNQSRFYHRFDHVVLLSAPTAIVLQRLASRTGDRSVQSPAERLQVIADLTEFEPVLRETATLEIDTTVPVETVVEDLLALVPTHRRRRGDPR
;
A
#
# COMPACT_ATOMS: atom_id res chain seq x y z
N MET A 1 21.71 -19.69 19.89
CA MET A 1 20.92 -18.63 19.23
C MET A 1 21.86 -17.72 18.46
N PRO A 2 22.01 -17.86 17.15
CA PRO A 2 22.43 -16.77 16.27
C PRO A 2 21.15 -16.07 15.74
N GLY A 3 21.01 -14.77 15.52
CA GLY A 3 21.97 -13.68 15.32
C GLY A 3 21.41 -12.85 14.15
N GLY A 4 20.77 -11.72 14.43
CA GLY A 4 20.42 -10.66 13.46
C GLY A 4 19.44 -11.03 12.34
N GLY A 5 18.14 -10.82 12.55
CA GLY A 5 17.17 -10.70 11.47
C GLY A 5 16.27 -9.52 11.80
N ASP A 6 16.41 -8.42 11.08
CA ASP A 6 15.48 -7.30 11.15
C ASP A 6 14.07 -7.86 11.01
N LEU A 7 13.21 -7.62 12.01
CA LEU A 7 11.80 -7.94 11.90
C LEU A 7 11.29 -7.23 10.64
N ALA A 8 10.54 -7.96 9.80
CA ALA A 8 9.86 -7.36 8.67
C ALA A 8 9.19 -6.06 9.13
N PRO A 9 9.20 -4.99 8.31
CA PRO A 9 8.63 -3.70 8.70
C PRO A 9 7.23 -3.90 9.29
N ALA A 10 6.94 -3.22 10.39
CA ALA A 10 5.69 -3.34 11.14
C ALA A 10 5.07 -1.96 11.31
N TRP A 11 3.75 -1.86 11.21
CA TRP A 11 3.05 -0.68 11.68
C TRP A 11 3.07 -0.62 13.21
N ARG A 12 3.24 0.61 13.72
CA ARG A 12 3.03 0.90 15.13
C ARG A 12 1.54 0.91 15.43
N GLU A 13 1.06 -0.16 16.06
CA GLU A 13 -0.38 -0.40 16.25
C GLU A 13 -1.06 0.74 17.00
N ASP A 14 -0.42 1.26 18.05
CA ASP A 14 -0.91 2.42 18.82
C ASP A 14 -1.15 3.66 17.95
N ARG A 15 -0.28 3.88 16.95
CA ARG A 15 -0.35 5.04 16.06
C ARG A 15 -1.34 4.84 14.93
N ILE A 16 -1.42 3.64 14.36
CA ILE A 16 -2.43 3.31 13.34
C ILE A 16 -3.83 3.38 13.95
N GLU A 17 -4.01 2.83 15.15
CA GLU A 17 -5.29 2.88 15.86
C GLU A 17 -5.76 4.33 16.07
N ALA A 18 -4.88 5.20 16.57
CA ALA A 18 -5.17 6.61 16.74
C ALA A 18 -5.50 7.31 15.41
N LEU A 19 -4.71 7.05 14.36
CA LEU A 19 -4.94 7.62 13.03
C LEU A 19 -6.30 7.22 12.45
N LEU A 20 -6.68 5.95 12.58
CA LEU A 20 -7.96 5.45 12.08
C LEU A 20 -9.14 6.01 12.89
N SER A 21 -9.01 6.11 14.20
CA SER A 21 -10.03 6.74 15.03
C SER A 21 -10.18 8.25 14.76
N ASP A 22 -9.12 8.93 14.34
CA ASP A 22 -9.19 10.33 13.91
C ASP A 22 -9.94 10.45 12.58
N HIS A 23 -9.63 9.58 11.62
CA HIS A 23 -10.31 9.49 10.32
C HIS A 23 -11.81 9.22 10.46
N GLU A 24 -12.20 8.23 11.27
CA GLU A 24 -13.61 7.88 11.50
C GLU A 24 -14.41 9.05 12.11
N ARG A 25 -13.76 9.91 12.89
CA ARG A 25 -14.37 11.11 13.48
C ARG A 25 -14.46 12.27 12.51
N SER A 26 -13.45 12.48 11.67
CA SER A 26 -13.44 13.60 10.71
C SER A 26 -14.32 13.33 9.49
N GLY A 27 -14.44 12.07 9.07
CA GLY A 27 -15.06 11.66 7.81
C GLY A 27 -14.28 12.13 6.58
N GLU A 28 -13.03 12.58 6.75
CA GLU A 28 -12.15 12.94 5.64
C GLU A 28 -11.48 11.69 5.07
N PRO A 29 -11.33 11.53 3.75
CA PRO A 29 -10.71 10.36 3.16
C PRO A 29 -9.27 10.15 3.67
N LEU A 30 -8.92 8.90 3.99
CA LEU A 30 -7.58 8.51 4.43
C LEU A 30 -7.02 7.41 3.54
N PHE A 31 -5.80 7.62 3.03
CA PHE A 31 -5.04 6.61 2.29
C PHE A 31 -3.81 6.23 3.12
N ILE A 32 -3.60 4.93 3.32
CA ILE A 32 -2.43 4.38 4.01
C ILE A 32 -1.68 3.48 3.03
N ALA A 33 -0.41 3.78 2.79
CA ALA A 33 0.46 2.97 1.93
C ALA A 33 1.47 2.18 2.77
N GLY A 34 1.53 0.87 2.54
CA GLY A 34 2.52 0.00 3.16
C GLY A 34 2.25 -1.47 2.84
N ALA A 35 3.31 -2.28 2.89
CA ALA A 35 3.24 -3.74 2.88
C ALA A 35 4.02 -4.23 4.11
N VAL A 36 3.31 -4.40 5.23
CA VAL A 36 3.89 -4.76 6.53
C VAL A 36 3.21 -6.00 7.09
N TRP A 37 3.93 -6.81 7.87
CA TRP A 37 3.42 -8.13 8.28
C TRP A 37 2.18 -8.08 9.19
N ASN A 38 2.00 -6.99 9.97
CA ASN A 38 0.87 -6.85 10.90
C ASN A 38 -0.31 -6.05 10.34
N GLN A 39 -0.29 -5.65 9.06
CA GLN A 39 -1.35 -4.83 8.46
C GLN A 39 -2.71 -5.52 8.46
N SER A 40 -2.75 -6.85 8.36
CA SER A 40 -3.98 -7.64 8.33
C SER A 40 -4.84 -7.47 9.58
N ARG A 41 -4.24 -7.05 10.71
CA ARG A 41 -4.96 -6.71 11.95
C ARG A 41 -5.95 -5.56 11.77
N PHE A 42 -5.71 -4.68 10.79
CA PHE A 42 -6.49 -3.45 10.59
C PHE A 42 -7.46 -3.51 9.41
N TYR A 43 -7.44 -4.56 8.60
CA TYR A 43 -8.29 -4.66 7.39
C TYR A 43 -9.78 -4.54 7.66
N HIS A 44 -10.25 -4.95 8.84
CA HIS A 44 -11.65 -4.78 9.25
C HIS A 44 -12.09 -3.31 9.38
N ARG A 45 -11.15 -2.35 9.38
CA ARG A 45 -11.40 -0.90 9.43
C ARG A 45 -11.12 -0.20 8.10
N PHE A 46 -10.79 -0.93 7.04
CA PHE A 46 -10.58 -0.38 5.71
C PHE A 46 -11.77 -0.70 4.82
N ASP A 47 -12.30 0.30 4.14
CA ASP A 47 -13.31 0.09 3.11
C ASP A 47 -12.71 -0.67 1.90
N HIS A 48 -11.45 -0.35 1.57
CA HIS A 48 -10.71 -0.95 0.47
C HIS A 48 -9.26 -1.26 0.85
N VAL A 49 -8.80 -2.46 0.51
CA VAL A 49 -7.39 -2.88 0.52
C VAL A 49 -6.94 -3.02 -0.92
N VAL A 50 -6.13 -2.07 -1.40
CA VAL A 50 -5.74 -2.00 -2.81
C VAL A 50 -4.33 -2.56 -3.01
N LEU A 51 -4.20 -3.57 -3.86
CA LEU A 51 -2.91 -4.02 -4.39
C LEU A 51 -2.56 -3.23 -5.63
N LEU A 52 -1.41 -2.54 -5.61
CA LEU A 52 -0.82 -1.95 -6.80
C LEU A 52 0.14 -2.95 -7.42
N SER A 53 -0.20 -3.50 -8.59
CA SER A 53 0.61 -4.51 -9.26
C SER A 53 1.28 -3.97 -10.52
N ALA A 54 2.34 -4.66 -10.95
CA ALA A 54 2.97 -4.48 -12.25
C ALA A 54 3.78 -5.74 -12.57
N PRO A 55 3.99 -6.07 -13.85
CA PRO A 55 4.88 -7.16 -14.22
C PRO A 55 6.28 -6.96 -13.63
N THR A 56 6.91 -8.03 -13.15
CA THR A 56 8.26 -8.01 -12.54
C THR A 56 9.29 -7.26 -13.40
N ALA A 57 9.24 -7.43 -14.72
CA ALA A 57 10.13 -6.73 -15.65
C ALA A 57 9.97 -5.19 -15.57
N ILE A 58 8.74 -4.69 -15.41
CA ILE A 58 8.44 -3.27 -15.27
C ILE A 58 8.91 -2.75 -13.90
N VAL A 59 8.70 -3.53 -12.83
CA VAL A 59 9.20 -3.17 -11.49
C VAL A 59 10.73 -3.03 -11.51
N LEU A 60 11.43 -4.01 -12.07
CA LEU A 60 12.90 -3.97 -12.21
C LEU A 60 13.38 -2.80 -13.07
N GLN A 61 12.68 -2.50 -14.17
CA GLN A 61 12.98 -1.34 -15.01
C GLN A 61 12.84 -0.02 -14.23
N ARG A 62 11.74 0.15 -13.49
CA ARG A 62 11.48 1.36 -12.68
C ARG A 62 12.54 1.56 -11.61
N LEU A 63 12.93 0.49 -10.91
CA LEU A 63 14.00 0.51 -9.92
C LEU A 63 15.34 0.90 -10.55
N ALA A 64 15.65 0.37 -11.73
CA ALA A 64 16.89 0.71 -12.45
C ALA A 64 16.93 2.18 -12.90
N SER A 65 15.79 2.79 -13.23
CA SER A 65 15.69 4.20 -13.65
C SER A 65 15.55 5.20 -12.50
N ARG A 66 15.41 4.74 -11.25
CA ARG A 66 15.15 5.63 -10.10
C ARG A 66 16.38 6.48 -9.77
N THR A 67 16.33 7.75 -10.17
CA THR A 67 17.32 8.76 -9.79
C THR A 67 17.09 9.13 -8.32
N GLY A 68 17.80 8.48 -7.39
CA GLY A 68 17.76 8.85 -5.97
C GLY A 68 18.14 7.73 -5.00
N ASP A 69 17.99 6.47 -5.38
CA ASP A 69 18.39 5.32 -4.56
C ASP A 69 19.15 4.32 -5.42
N ARG A 70 20.45 4.19 -5.17
CA ARG A 70 21.36 3.29 -5.89
C ARG A 70 21.25 1.83 -5.42
N SER A 71 20.28 1.51 -4.58
CA SER A 71 20.17 0.27 -3.81
C SER A 71 19.59 -0.94 -4.57
N VAL A 72 19.36 -0.82 -5.88
CA VAL A 72 18.91 -1.96 -6.71
C VAL A 72 19.75 -2.04 -8.00
N GLN A 73 21.07 -1.99 -7.85
CA GLN A 73 21.98 -2.07 -8.99
C GLN A 73 22.66 -3.43 -9.11
N SER A 74 22.79 -4.18 -8.01
CA SER A 74 23.44 -5.48 -8.02
C SER A 74 22.50 -6.60 -8.51
N PRO A 75 23.05 -7.66 -9.14
CA PRO A 75 22.28 -8.87 -9.45
C PRO A 75 21.62 -9.51 -8.23
N ALA A 76 22.25 -9.43 -7.05
CA ALA A 76 21.71 -10.00 -5.82
C ALA A 76 20.45 -9.25 -5.33
N GLU A 77 20.46 -7.91 -5.37
CA GLU A 77 19.29 -7.09 -5.04
C GLU A 77 18.13 -7.35 -6.00
N ARG A 78 18.42 -7.52 -7.30
CA ARG A 78 17.38 -7.88 -8.28
C ARG A 78 16.76 -9.24 -8.01
N LEU A 79 17.58 -10.23 -7.66
CA LEU A 79 17.10 -11.55 -7.27
C LEU A 79 16.24 -11.47 -6.00
N GLN A 80 16.61 -10.63 -5.04
CA GLN A 80 15.79 -10.40 -3.84
C GLN A 80 14.44 -9.78 -4.20
N VAL A 81 14.39 -8.74 -5.05
CA VAL A 81 13.13 -8.15 -5.50
C VAL A 81 12.24 -9.18 -6.21
N ILE A 82 12.83 -10.03 -7.06
CA ILE A 82 12.08 -11.10 -7.73
C ILE A 82 11.54 -12.11 -6.71
N ALA A 83 12.35 -12.48 -5.72
CA ALA A 83 11.95 -13.38 -4.64
C ALA A 83 10.80 -12.78 -3.82
N ASP A 84 10.92 -11.52 -3.39
CA ASP A 84 9.90 -10.81 -2.62
C ASP A 84 8.58 -10.71 -3.39
N LEU A 85 8.61 -10.37 -4.68
CA LEU A 85 7.41 -10.35 -5.52
C LEU A 85 6.78 -11.74 -5.64
N THR A 86 7.60 -12.78 -5.85
CA THR A 86 7.10 -14.15 -5.98
C THR A 86 6.50 -14.67 -4.68
N GLU A 87 7.09 -14.31 -3.54
CA GLU A 87 6.65 -14.76 -2.22
C GLU A 87 5.42 -14.00 -1.73
N PHE A 88 5.41 -12.67 -1.82
CA PHE A 88 4.42 -11.85 -1.15
C PHE A 88 3.26 -11.43 -2.06
N GLU A 89 3.46 -11.25 -3.37
CA GLU A 89 2.38 -10.77 -4.25
C GLU A 89 1.15 -11.71 -4.26
N PRO A 90 1.29 -13.05 -4.27
CA PRO A 90 0.13 -13.93 -4.14
C PRO A 90 -0.64 -13.73 -2.83
N VAL A 91 0.08 -13.60 -1.72
CA VAL A 91 -0.51 -13.37 -0.38
C VAL A 91 -1.22 -12.02 -0.33
N LEU A 92 -0.60 -10.97 -0.87
CA LEU A 92 -1.20 -9.65 -0.96
C LEU A 92 -2.48 -9.68 -1.81
N ARG A 93 -2.46 -10.39 -2.93
CA ARG A 93 -3.60 -10.54 -3.83
C ARG A 93 -4.78 -11.28 -3.17
N GLU A 94 -4.52 -12.29 -2.34
CA GLU A 94 -5.57 -12.99 -1.58
C GLU A 94 -6.29 -12.08 -0.59
N THR A 95 -5.59 -11.08 -0.04
CA THR A 95 -6.14 -10.16 0.96
C THR A 95 -6.67 -8.85 0.39
N ALA A 96 -6.36 -8.55 -0.88
CA ALA A 96 -6.76 -7.32 -1.54
C ALA A 96 -8.26 -7.37 -1.88
N THR A 97 -8.94 -6.24 -1.67
CA THR A 97 -10.30 -6.05 -2.17
C THR A 97 -10.31 -5.69 -3.65
N LEU A 98 -9.23 -5.07 -4.14
CA LEU A 98 -9.05 -4.65 -5.52
C LEU A 98 -7.56 -4.70 -5.89
N GLU A 99 -7.29 -5.05 -7.14
CA GLU A 99 -5.98 -4.93 -7.76
C GLU A 99 -6.02 -3.86 -8.85
N ILE A 100 -5.05 -2.94 -8.85
CA ILE A 100 -4.85 -1.93 -9.89
C ILE A 100 -3.51 -2.21 -10.57
N ASP A 101 -3.57 -2.51 -11.87
CA ASP A 101 -2.38 -2.63 -12.70
C ASP A 101 -1.78 -1.23 -12.96
N THR A 102 -0.58 -1.01 -12.44
CA THR A 102 0.14 0.25 -12.56
C THR A 102 0.94 0.37 -13.85
N THR A 103 0.77 -0.50 -14.84
CA THR A 103 1.38 -0.34 -16.18
C THR A 103 0.80 0.86 -16.96
N VAL A 104 -0.33 1.39 -16.51
CA VAL A 104 -0.97 2.61 -17.01
C VAL A 104 -0.28 3.88 -16.48
N PRO A 105 -0.58 5.07 -17.06
CA PRO A 105 -0.09 6.34 -16.53
C PRO A 105 -0.47 6.55 -15.06
N VAL A 106 0.39 7.26 -14.30
CA VAL A 106 0.17 7.48 -12.86
C VAL A 106 -1.12 8.26 -12.61
N GLU A 107 -1.52 9.13 -13.52
CA GLU A 107 -2.75 9.90 -13.46
C GLU A 107 -3.97 8.98 -13.45
N THR A 108 -3.97 7.93 -14.27
CA THR A 108 -5.04 6.93 -14.30
C THR A 108 -5.12 6.15 -12.99
N VAL A 109 -3.97 5.73 -12.44
CA VAL A 109 -3.93 5.05 -11.14
C VAL A 109 -4.48 5.95 -10.03
N VAL A 110 -4.13 7.25 -10.06
CA VAL A 110 -4.64 8.22 -9.08
C VAL A 110 -6.14 8.42 -9.24
N GLU A 111 -6.65 8.53 -10.47
CA GLU A 111 -8.08 8.63 -10.74
C GLU A 111 -8.84 7.41 -10.21
N ASP A 112 -8.34 6.20 -10.46
CA ASP A 112 -8.94 4.96 -9.98
C ASP A 112 -8.98 4.91 -8.44
N LEU A 113 -7.89 5.33 -7.76
CA LEU A 113 -7.86 5.42 -6.30
C LEU A 113 -8.83 6.48 -5.74
N LEU A 114 -8.94 7.63 -6.41
CA LEU A 114 -9.88 8.69 -6.01
C LEU A 114 -11.34 8.29 -6.23
N ALA A 115 -11.62 7.45 -7.23
CA ALA A 115 -12.96 6.93 -7.49
C ALA A 115 -13.46 6.01 -6.37
N LEU A 116 -12.57 5.41 -5.57
CA LEU A 116 -12.92 4.60 -4.40
C LEU A 116 -13.37 5.44 -3.20
N VAL A 117 -13.08 6.75 -3.20
CA VAL A 117 -13.44 7.63 -2.09
C VAL A 117 -14.94 7.90 -2.12
N PRO A 118 -15.69 7.57 -1.06
CA PRO A 118 -17.09 7.92 -0.98
C PRO A 118 -17.25 9.44 -1.07
N THR A 119 -18.09 9.89 -2.00
CA THR A 119 -18.50 11.30 -2.04
C THR A 119 -19.50 11.55 -0.91
N HIS A 120 -18.99 11.76 0.31
CA HIS A 120 -19.84 12.20 1.40
C HIS A 120 -20.36 13.61 1.07
N ARG A 121 -21.62 13.68 0.61
CA ARG A 121 -22.37 14.93 0.55
C ARG A 121 -22.39 15.48 1.98
N ARG A 122 -21.60 16.52 2.27
CA ARG A 122 -21.68 17.24 3.53
C ARG A 122 -23.15 17.56 3.77
N ARG A 123 -23.76 17.01 4.82
CA ARG A 123 -25.06 17.49 5.30
C ARG A 123 -24.84 18.96 5.66
N ARG A 124 -25.28 19.85 4.77
CA ARG A 124 -25.39 21.28 5.06
C ARG A 124 -26.23 21.36 6.34
N GLY A 125 -25.64 21.91 7.40
CA GLY A 125 -26.30 22.01 8.70
C GLY A 125 -27.69 22.60 8.55
N ASP A 126 -28.65 21.90 9.14
CA ASP A 126 -30.02 22.39 9.31
C ASP A 126 -29.97 23.50 10.37
N PRO A 127 -30.28 24.76 10.03
CA PRO A 127 -30.38 25.81 11.04
C PRO A 127 -31.71 25.62 11.78
N ARG A 128 -31.63 25.28 13.07
CA ARG A 128 -32.75 25.47 14.00
C ARG A 128 -32.86 26.94 14.39
#